data_AF-A0A6P8IMD6-F1
#
_entry.id   AF-A0A6P8IMD6-F1
#
_cell.length_a   1.000
_cell.length_b   1.000
_cell.length_c   1.000
_cell.angle_alpha   90.00
_cell.angle_beta   90.00
_cell.angle_gamma   90.00
#
_symmetry.space_group_name_H-M   'P 1'
#
loop_
_entity.id
_entity.type
_entity.pdbx_description
1 polymer ?
#
loop_
_entity_poly.entity_id
_entity_poly.type
_entity_poly.pdbx_seq_one_letter_code
_entity_poly.pdbx_strand_id
1 'polypeptide(L)'
;MQESARGDEKKQAQDHPTRRLLVDTTDPTTDERHSGDGQASPSGENMVDEVSLSSDDSDLSGYTRRCVPRVNCPEKIILCVDLSPEMNESSFQSRTAPERTAYQFVRKASQIFIKNKSYLNPDHEFGIIVLEDEASWYQQFESNPDTICTVLEHLKPNEQETEDVFDMETLFQAIQSRISLPDLEDPSLPPPYVVRVILMYGRSLCTPVISTQAHQTLHNLLQSPYFFFDVIYVHQLPSENNKCESIYDTFCELDEDEVGYMLEVSRSTTRLFDHMATLLAHPLQRPKQRDTSYVLTPRESDENQ
;
A
#
# COMPACT_ATOMS: atom_id res chain seq x y z
N MET A 1 -80.24 14.97 -0.45
CA MET A 1 -80.68 14.71 0.93
C MET A 1 -79.98 13.45 1.42
N GLN A 2 -79.44 13.55 2.63
CA GLN A 2 -78.88 12.52 3.52
C GLN A 2 -77.41 12.06 3.38
N GLU A 3 -76.77 12.23 4.55
CA GLU A 3 -75.39 12.07 5.02
C GLU A 3 -74.85 10.64 5.12
N SER A 4 -73.54 10.54 5.36
CA SER A 4 -72.88 9.79 6.46
C SER A 4 -71.62 9.07 5.94
N ALA A 5 -70.49 8.89 6.63
CA ALA A 5 -69.78 9.50 7.77
C ALA A 5 -68.43 8.74 7.87
N ARG A 6 -67.50 9.25 8.71
CA ARG A 6 -66.30 8.59 9.28
C ARG A 6 -65.04 8.56 8.38
N GLY A 7 -63.84 8.80 8.88
CA GLY A 7 -63.39 9.07 10.25
C GLY A 7 -61.85 9.17 10.26
N ASP A 8 -61.33 10.08 11.08
CA ASP A 8 -59.92 10.23 11.43
C ASP A 8 -59.44 9.06 12.30
N GLU A 9 -58.28 8.46 11.98
CA GLU A 9 -57.46 7.75 12.96
C GLU A 9 -55.98 8.10 12.79
N LYS A 10 -55.47 8.79 13.82
CA LYS A 10 -54.06 8.98 14.12
C LYS A 10 -53.42 7.62 14.45
N LYS A 11 -52.24 7.32 13.90
CA LYS A 11 -51.32 6.33 14.48
C LYS A 11 -50.06 7.01 14.99
N GLN A 12 -49.90 6.87 16.31
CA GLN A 12 -48.77 7.28 17.12
C GLN A 12 -47.52 6.47 16.77
N ALA A 13 -46.38 7.16 16.71
CA ALA A 13 -45.06 6.57 16.72
C ALA A 13 -44.77 5.99 18.11
N GLN A 14 -44.39 4.71 18.17
CA GLN A 14 -43.79 4.09 19.35
C GLN A 14 -42.28 4.20 19.24
N ASP A 15 -41.71 4.89 20.22
CA ASP A 15 -40.30 5.10 20.46
C ASP A 15 -39.75 3.90 21.25
N HIS A 16 -38.75 3.21 20.71
CA HIS A 16 -38.02 2.14 21.40
C HIS A 16 -36.54 2.54 21.53
N PRO A 17 -36.00 2.66 22.76
CA PRO A 17 -34.63 3.09 22.96
C PRO A 17 -33.70 1.88 22.82
N THR A 18 -32.79 1.92 21.83
CA THR A 18 -31.71 0.92 21.75
C THR A 18 -30.52 1.42 22.57
N ARG A 19 -30.26 0.64 23.62
CA ARG A 19 -29.25 0.78 24.67
C ARG A 19 -27.84 0.75 24.08
N ARG A 20 -27.05 1.82 24.30
CA ARG A 20 -25.59 1.84 24.11
C ARG A 20 -24.94 0.87 25.11
N LEU A 21 -24.13 -0.06 24.63
CA LEU A 21 -23.20 -0.82 25.45
C LEU A 21 -21.88 -0.04 25.50
N LEU A 22 -21.62 0.57 26.65
CA LEU A 22 -20.30 1.02 27.10
C LEU A 22 -19.60 -0.22 27.66
N VAL A 23 -18.42 -0.55 27.13
CA VAL A 23 -17.48 -1.45 27.80
C VAL A 23 -16.37 -0.58 28.37
N ASP A 24 -16.44 -0.44 29.69
CA ASP A 24 -15.44 0.10 30.58
C ASP A 24 -14.61 -1.09 31.06
N THR A 25 -13.30 -1.07 30.86
CA THR A 25 -12.37 -1.97 31.55
C THR A 25 -11.18 -1.17 32.02
N THR A 26 -11.20 -0.97 33.32
CA THR A 26 -10.22 -0.36 34.22
C THR A 26 -8.91 -1.14 34.33
N ASP A 27 -7.81 -0.39 34.45
CA ASP A 27 -6.53 -0.78 35.06
C ASP A 27 -6.69 -1.44 36.44
N PRO A 28 -5.66 -2.19 36.87
CA PRO A 28 -5.17 -2.02 38.23
C PRO A 28 -3.63 -1.85 38.28
N THR A 29 -3.21 -0.76 38.92
CA THR A 29 -1.88 -0.62 39.53
C THR A 29 -1.94 -1.16 40.97
N THR A 30 -0.88 -1.84 41.44
CA THR A 30 -0.29 -1.62 42.77
C THR A 30 1.06 -2.33 42.94
N ASP A 31 1.90 -1.64 43.71
CA ASP A 31 3.30 -1.87 44.08
C ASP A 31 3.67 -3.24 44.66
N GLU A 32 4.92 -3.66 44.48
CA GLU A 32 5.80 -4.04 45.60
C GLU A 32 7.27 -3.66 45.35
N ARG A 33 7.86 -3.04 46.36
CA ARG A 33 9.27 -2.64 46.48
C ARG A 33 10.10 -3.83 46.95
N HIS A 34 11.33 -3.99 46.44
CA HIS A 34 12.43 -4.57 47.22
C HIS A 34 13.76 -3.93 46.84
N SER A 35 14.45 -3.47 47.89
CA SER A 35 15.76 -2.83 47.89
C SER A 35 16.89 -3.85 47.77
N GLY A 36 18.01 -3.46 47.16
CA GLY A 36 19.26 -4.22 47.16
C GLY A 36 20.42 -3.42 46.58
N ASP A 37 21.17 -2.75 47.46
CA ASP A 37 22.42 -2.06 47.17
C ASP A 37 23.53 -3.02 46.70
N GLY A 38 24.43 -2.52 45.84
CA GLY A 38 25.66 -3.22 45.48
C GLY A 38 26.52 -2.48 44.45
N GLN A 39 27.24 -1.45 44.89
CA GLN A 39 28.37 -0.86 44.14
C GLN A 39 29.57 -1.80 44.11
N ALA A 40 30.21 -1.96 42.94
CA ALA A 40 31.67 -1.95 42.78
C ALA A 40 32.06 -1.90 41.30
N SER A 41 32.76 -0.85 40.89
CA SER A 41 33.66 -0.85 39.73
C SER A 41 35.05 -1.30 40.18
N PRO A 42 35.91 -1.83 39.28
CA PRO A 42 36.92 -0.95 38.70
C PRO A 42 37.30 -1.22 37.23
N SER A 43 37.68 -0.12 36.58
CA SER A 43 38.63 0.10 35.47
C SER A 43 39.30 -1.07 34.74
N GLY A 44 39.37 -0.95 33.40
CA GLY A 44 40.66 -1.00 32.68
C GLY A 44 40.79 -2.03 31.56
N GLU A 45 40.93 -1.48 30.34
CA GLU A 45 41.76 -1.97 29.21
C GLU A 45 41.15 -2.87 28.11
N ASN A 46 41.30 -2.31 26.90
CA ASN A 46 41.03 -2.79 25.55
C ASN A 46 41.51 -4.23 25.26
N MET A 47 40.61 -5.05 24.71
CA MET A 47 40.92 -5.96 23.60
C MET A 47 39.72 -5.97 22.66
N VAL A 48 39.94 -5.52 21.43
CA VAL A 48 38.96 -5.64 20.35
C VAL A 48 39.01 -7.07 19.83
N ASP A 49 37.95 -7.82 20.10
CA ASP A 49 37.73 -9.16 19.55
C ASP A 49 37.43 -9.04 18.05
N GLU A 50 38.19 -9.81 17.28
CA GLU A 50 38.05 -10.03 15.85
C GLU A 50 36.74 -10.80 15.61
N VAL A 51 35.65 -10.07 15.36
CA VAL A 51 34.34 -10.66 15.09
C VAL A 51 34.30 -11.29 13.70
N SER A 52 33.93 -12.56 13.73
CA SER A 52 33.83 -13.47 12.60
C SER A 52 32.67 -13.05 11.68
N LEU A 53 32.99 -12.72 10.43
CA LEU A 53 32.05 -12.40 9.36
C LEU A 53 31.31 -13.66 8.90
N SER A 54 30.05 -13.82 9.31
CA SER A 54 29.14 -14.73 8.61
C SER A 54 27.63 -14.46 8.83
N SER A 55 27.21 -13.19 9.00
CA SER A 55 25.78 -12.84 9.15
C SER A 55 25.37 -11.44 8.61
N ASP A 56 26.15 -10.80 7.72
CA ASP A 56 26.15 -9.32 7.60
C ASP A 56 25.35 -8.68 6.44
N ASP A 57 24.73 -9.43 5.52
CA ASP A 57 24.10 -8.81 4.33
C ASP A 57 22.84 -7.98 4.68
N SER A 58 22.01 -8.44 5.62
CA SER A 58 20.81 -7.69 6.08
C SER A 58 21.17 -6.43 6.89
N ASP A 59 22.25 -6.47 7.65
CA ASP A 59 22.70 -5.32 8.45
C ASP A 59 23.34 -4.24 7.57
N LEU A 60 24.03 -4.64 6.49
CA LEU A 60 24.63 -3.70 5.54
C LEU A 60 23.59 -2.98 4.66
N SER A 61 22.56 -3.69 4.20
CA SER A 61 21.47 -3.09 3.41
C SER A 61 20.64 -2.11 4.26
N GLY A 62 20.32 -2.48 5.50
CA GLY A 62 19.66 -1.62 6.48
C GLY A 62 20.47 -0.37 6.83
N TYR A 63 21.80 -0.49 6.97
CA TYR A 63 22.70 0.64 7.19
C TYR A 63 22.71 1.58 5.98
N THR A 64 22.88 1.04 4.77
CA THR A 64 22.94 1.81 3.53
C THR A 64 21.67 2.63 3.32
N ARG A 65 20.49 2.05 3.57
CA ARG A 65 19.19 2.73 3.46
C ARG A 65 19.04 3.89 4.46
N ARG A 66 19.67 3.83 5.64
CA ARG A 66 19.68 4.93 6.63
C ARG A 66 20.56 6.10 6.20
N CYS A 67 21.57 5.85 5.37
CA CYS A 67 22.43 6.91 4.83
C CYS A 67 21.74 7.69 3.72
N VAL A 68 20.74 7.11 3.04
CA VAL A 68 20.05 7.77 1.93
C VAL A 68 19.32 9.04 2.41
N PRO A 69 19.58 10.21 1.80
CA PRO A 69 18.98 11.45 2.23
C PRO A 69 17.48 11.48 1.88
N ARG A 70 16.68 12.11 2.73
CA ARG A 70 15.24 12.27 2.53
C ARG A 70 14.93 13.40 1.53
N VAL A 71 15.17 13.14 0.25
CA VAL A 71 15.06 14.11 -0.84
C VAL A 71 13.94 13.77 -1.82
N ASN A 72 13.44 14.79 -2.53
CA ASN A 72 12.41 14.67 -3.56
C ASN A 72 13.03 14.52 -4.97
N CYS A 73 13.91 13.53 -5.15
CA CYS A 73 14.48 13.23 -6.46
C CYS A 73 13.38 12.78 -7.45
N PRO A 74 13.68 12.72 -8.76
CA PRO A 74 12.78 12.10 -9.73
C PRO A 74 12.41 10.65 -9.34
N GLU A 75 11.18 10.23 -9.66
CA GLU A 75 10.70 8.87 -9.49
C GLU A 75 10.42 8.27 -10.87
N LYS A 76 10.85 7.03 -11.08
CA LYS A 76 10.39 6.17 -12.17
C LYS A 76 9.32 5.23 -11.61
N ILE A 77 8.06 5.59 -11.83
CA ILE A 77 6.91 4.93 -11.21
C ILE A 77 6.29 3.92 -12.19
N ILE A 78 6.28 2.65 -11.83
CA ILE A 78 5.68 1.58 -12.60
C ILE A 78 4.31 1.27 -11.99
N LEU A 79 3.25 1.49 -12.76
CA LEU A 79 1.90 1.12 -12.40
C LEU A 79 1.60 -0.28 -12.94
N CYS A 80 1.47 -1.27 -12.06
CA CYS A 80 1.07 -2.63 -12.43
C CYS A 80 -0.45 -2.72 -12.28
N VAL A 81 -1.16 -2.82 -13.42
CA VAL A 81 -2.62 -2.70 -13.50
C VAL A 81 -3.23 -4.06 -13.77
N ASP A 82 -4.03 -4.57 -12.84
CA ASP A 82 -4.80 -5.80 -13.06
C ASP A 82 -5.94 -5.60 -14.06
N LEU A 83 -5.95 -6.44 -15.09
CA LEU A 83 -6.94 -6.48 -16.16
C LEU A 83 -7.75 -7.78 -16.13
N SER A 84 -7.84 -8.46 -14.99
CA SER A 84 -8.70 -9.63 -14.82
C SER A 84 -10.20 -9.30 -14.93
N PRO A 85 -11.07 -10.31 -15.21
CA PRO A 85 -12.51 -10.13 -15.23
C PRO A 85 -13.11 -9.60 -13.93
N GLU A 86 -12.52 -9.93 -12.78
CA GLU A 86 -12.97 -9.42 -11.48
C GLU A 86 -12.95 -7.89 -11.42
N MET A 87 -12.06 -7.26 -12.20
CA MET A 87 -11.97 -5.80 -12.31
C MET A 87 -13.11 -5.17 -13.12
N ASN A 88 -13.89 -5.97 -13.86
CA ASN A 88 -15.13 -5.54 -14.52
C ASN A 88 -16.37 -5.59 -13.61
N GLU A 89 -16.28 -6.11 -12.40
CA GLU A 89 -17.43 -6.17 -11.50
C GLU A 89 -17.87 -4.77 -11.03
N SER A 90 -19.17 -4.49 -11.07
CA SER A 90 -19.78 -3.24 -10.60
C SER A 90 -19.96 -3.27 -9.08
N SER A 91 -18.85 -3.10 -8.38
CA SER A 91 -18.79 -3.52 -7.00
C SER A 91 -18.84 -2.38 -5.97
N PHE A 92 -18.84 -1.13 -6.44
CA PHE A 92 -18.94 0.05 -5.59
C PHE A 92 -20.39 0.50 -5.57
N GLN A 93 -21.13 0.11 -4.53
CA GLN A 93 -22.54 0.45 -4.39
C GLN A 93 -22.71 1.96 -4.18
N SER A 94 -23.19 2.66 -5.20
CA SER A 94 -23.68 4.03 -5.07
C SER A 94 -25.18 4.07 -5.32
N ARG A 95 -25.95 4.65 -4.41
CA ARG A 95 -27.41 4.78 -4.55
C ARG A 95 -27.82 5.88 -5.54
N THR A 96 -26.87 6.70 -5.99
CA THR A 96 -27.14 7.94 -6.75
C THR A 96 -26.31 8.09 -8.02
N ALA A 97 -25.27 7.27 -8.21
CA ALA A 97 -24.38 7.33 -9.37
C ALA A 97 -24.54 6.06 -10.23
N PRO A 98 -24.29 6.14 -11.55
CA PRO A 98 -24.23 4.95 -12.40
C PRO A 98 -23.20 3.97 -11.84
N GLU A 99 -23.55 2.68 -11.91
CA GLU A 99 -22.65 1.59 -11.55
C GLU A 99 -21.34 1.72 -12.34
N ARG A 100 -20.23 1.70 -11.62
CA ARG A 100 -18.89 1.73 -12.19
C ARG A 100 -18.13 0.49 -11.75
N THR A 101 -17.30 -0.01 -12.65
CA THR A 101 -16.48 -1.19 -12.37
C THR A 101 -15.31 -0.86 -11.45
N ALA A 102 -14.72 -1.86 -10.81
CA ALA A 102 -13.51 -1.65 -10.01
C ALA A 102 -12.38 -1.02 -10.81
N TYR A 103 -12.17 -1.49 -12.05
CA TYR A 103 -11.23 -0.90 -12.98
C TYR A 103 -11.47 0.60 -13.22
N GLN A 104 -12.72 1.01 -13.42
CA GLN A 104 -13.03 2.43 -13.67
C GLN A 104 -12.66 3.33 -12.49
N PHE A 105 -12.78 2.85 -11.25
CA PHE A 105 -12.34 3.58 -10.08
C PHE A 105 -10.82 3.57 -9.93
N VAL A 106 -10.17 2.42 -10.08
CA VAL A 106 -8.70 2.31 -10.05
C VAL A 106 -8.09 3.22 -11.11
N ARG A 107 -8.55 3.12 -12.35
CA ARG A 107 -8.16 4.00 -13.46
C ARG A 107 -8.30 5.47 -13.10
N LYS A 108 -9.44 5.88 -12.53
CA LYS A 108 -9.67 7.28 -12.16
C LYS A 108 -8.73 7.73 -11.04
N ALA A 109 -8.51 6.89 -10.04
CA ALA A 109 -7.60 7.18 -8.94
C ALA A 109 -6.14 7.26 -9.43
N SER A 110 -5.72 6.36 -10.33
CA SER A 110 -4.41 6.39 -10.97
C SER A 110 -4.20 7.64 -11.81
N GLN A 111 -5.19 8.06 -12.60
CA GLN A 111 -5.12 9.32 -13.35
C GLN A 111 -4.93 10.54 -12.42
N ILE A 112 -5.64 10.57 -11.28
CA ILE A 112 -5.47 11.64 -10.28
C ILE A 112 -4.07 11.58 -9.66
N PHE A 113 -3.60 10.38 -9.30
CA PHE A 113 -2.27 10.16 -8.76
C PHE A 113 -1.18 10.65 -9.72
N ILE A 114 -1.21 10.23 -10.99
CA ILE A 114 -0.24 10.63 -12.03
C ILE A 114 -0.19 12.15 -12.18
N LYS A 115 -1.36 12.80 -12.30
CA LYS A 115 -1.42 14.27 -12.47
C LYS A 115 -0.87 15.01 -11.26
N ASN A 116 -1.17 14.55 -10.04
CA ASN A 116 -0.64 15.15 -8.83
C ASN A 116 0.87 14.88 -8.67
N LYS A 117 1.35 13.66 -8.94
CA LYS A 117 2.80 13.36 -8.92
C LYS A 117 3.57 14.22 -9.91
N SER A 118 3.10 14.32 -11.16
CA SER A 118 3.73 15.16 -12.19
C SER A 118 3.69 16.65 -11.82
N TYR A 119 2.63 17.10 -11.13
CA TYR A 119 2.57 18.47 -10.60
C TYR A 119 3.60 18.72 -9.49
N LEU A 120 3.84 17.75 -8.61
CA LEU A 120 4.82 17.85 -7.53
C LEU A 120 6.26 17.87 -8.06
N ASN A 121 6.55 17.09 -9.09
CA ASN A 121 7.83 17.11 -9.81
C ASN A 121 7.61 16.69 -11.28
N PRO A 122 7.87 17.57 -12.26
CA PRO A 122 7.64 17.28 -13.67
C PRO A 122 8.63 16.26 -14.26
N ASP A 123 9.75 15.98 -13.58
CA ASP A 123 10.77 15.02 -14.02
C ASP A 123 10.41 13.57 -13.62
N HIS A 124 9.28 13.36 -12.95
CA HIS A 124 8.76 12.01 -12.73
C HIS A 124 8.39 11.33 -14.06
N GLU A 125 8.73 10.05 -14.17
CA GLU A 125 8.41 9.21 -15.32
C GLU A 125 7.46 8.09 -14.89
N PHE A 126 6.52 7.71 -15.77
CA PHE A 126 5.56 6.65 -15.49
C PHE A 126 5.63 5.55 -16.54
N GLY A 127 5.65 4.30 -16.10
CA GLY A 127 5.49 3.11 -16.92
C GLY A 127 4.23 2.35 -16.53
N ILE A 128 3.73 1.49 -17.43
CA ILE A 128 2.59 0.60 -17.14
C ILE A 128 2.96 -0.83 -17.48
N ILE A 129 2.73 -1.72 -16.52
CA ILE A 129 2.68 -3.17 -16.70
C ILE A 129 1.21 -3.58 -16.57
N VAL A 130 0.72 -4.45 -17.43
CA VAL A 130 -0.62 -5.02 -17.31
C VAL A 130 -0.52 -6.44 -16.76
N LEU A 131 -1.49 -6.82 -15.92
CA LEU A 131 -1.60 -8.17 -15.36
C LEU A 131 -2.82 -8.86 -15.96
N GLU A 132 -2.55 -9.77 -16.88
CA GLU A 132 -3.55 -10.65 -17.49
C GLU A 132 -3.29 -12.07 -16.95
N ASP A 133 -3.17 -13.08 -17.80
CA ASP A 133 -2.67 -14.39 -17.37
C ASP A 133 -1.19 -14.30 -16.98
N GLU A 134 -0.43 -13.46 -17.68
CA GLU A 134 0.97 -13.12 -17.38
C GLU A 134 1.12 -11.60 -17.24
N ALA A 135 2.16 -11.15 -16.53
CA ALA A 135 2.52 -9.74 -16.50
C ALA A 135 3.29 -9.34 -17.77
N SER A 136 2.90 -8.24 -18.41
CA SER A 136 3.62 -7.72 -19.58
C SER A 136 3.78 -6.20 -19.55
N TRP A 137 4.93 -5.73 -20.02
CA TRP A 137 5.23 -4.30 -20.09
C TRP A 137 4.47 -3.64 -21.24
N TYR A 138 3.52 -2.76 -20.91
CA TYR A 138 2.63 -2.14 -21.88
C TYR A 138 3.08 -0.75 -22.33
N GLN A 139 3.44 0.13 -21.37
CA GLN A 139 3.86 1.51 -21.65
C GLN A 139 5.26 1.77 -21.09
N GLN A 140 6.19 2.17 -21.95
CA GLN A 140 7.54 2.60 -21.55
C GLN A 140 7.47 3.88 -20.71
N PHE A 141 8.54 4.14 -19.94
CA PHE A 141 8.65 5.36 -19.14
C PHE A 141 8.42 6.61 -20.00
N GLU A 142 7.47 7.42 -19.56
CA GLU A 142 7.07 8.66 -20.21
C GLU A 142 6.70 9.68 -19.12
N SER A 143 7.18 10.92 -19.28
CA SER A 143 6.98 11.99 -18.30
C SER A 143 5.66 12.74 -18.52
N ASN A 144 5.10 12.72 -19.74
CA ASN A 144 3.85 13.42 -20.04
C ASN A 144 2.65 12.70 -19.39
N PRO A 145 2.01 13.29 -18.35
CA PRO A 145 0.94 12.64 -17.61
C PRO A 145 -0.31 12.40 -18.47
N ASP A 146 -0.58 13.22 -19.48
CA ASP A 146 -1.76 13.07 -20.33
C ASP A 146 -1.60 11.89 -21.30
N THR A 147 -0.39 11.59 -21.75
CA THR A 147 -0.10 10.37 -22.54
C THR A 147 -0.43 9.13 -21.72
N ILE A 148 0.07 9.05 -20.49
CA ILE A 148 -0.17 7.91 -19.58
C ILE A 148 -1.65 7.79 -19.23
N CYS A 149 -2.32 8.92 -18.92
CA CYS A 149 -3.76 8.93 -18.65
C CYS A 149 -4.58 8.44 -19.84
N THR A 150 -4.15 8.77 -21.07
CA THR A 150 -4.77 8.30 -22.31
C THR A 150 -4.57 6.80 -22.47
N VAL A 151 -3.38 6.27 -22.18
CA VAL A 151 -3.13 4.83 -22.20
C VAL A 151 -4.07 4.10 -21.23
N LEU A 152 -4.17 4.56 -19.99
CA LEU A 152 -5.08 4.00 -18.98
C LEU A 152 -6.56 4.04 -19.43
N GLU A 153 -6.97 5.04 -20.22
CA GLU A 153 -8.34 5.11 -20.75
C GLU A 153 -8.64 4.02 -21.79
N HIS A 154 -7.62 3.57 -22.54
CA HIS A 154 -7.75 2.56 -23.59
C HIS A 154 -7.61 1.12 -23.10
N LEU A 155 -6.94 0.91 -21.96
CA LEU A 155 -6.87 -0.39 -21.30
C LEU A 155 -8.27 -0.83 -20.83
N LYS A 156 -8.55 -2.13 -20.96
CA LYS A 156 -9.82 -2.74 -20.57
C LYS A 156 -9.57 -4.09 -19.90
N PRO A 157 -10.27 -4.41 -18.81
CA PRO A 157 -10.17 -5.74 -18.24
C PRO A 157 -10.80 -6.78 -19.17
N ASN A 158 -10.23 -7.98 -19.12
CA ASN A 158 -10.62 -9.14 -19.90
C ASN A 158 -12.03 -9.62 -19.50
N GLU A 159 -12.69 -10.32 -20.43
CA GLU A 159 -14.03 -10.88 -20.21
C GLU A 159 -13.99 -12.39 -19.91
N GLN A 160 -12.86 -13.05 -20.20
CA GLN A 160 -12.68 -14.49 -20.04
C GLN A 160 -12.11 -14.82 -18.67
N GLU A 161 -12.64 -15.88 -18.05
CA GLU A 161 -12.13 -16.39 -16.77
C GLU A 161 -10.61 -16.58 -16.82
N THR A 162 -9.95 -16.16 -15.74
CA THR A 162 -8.51 -16.30 -15.55
C THR A 162 -8.21 -17.57 -14.75
N GLU A 163 -6.96 -18.01 -14.80
CA GLU A 163 -6.45 -19.06 -13.93
C GLU A 163 -6.66 -18.74 -12.44
N ASP A 164 -6.74 -19.80 -11.62
CA ASP A 164 -6.88 -19.70 -10.15
C ASP A 164 -5.62 -19.15 -9.45
N VAL A 165 -4.54 -18.98 -10.20
CA VAL A 165 -3.21 -18.57 -9.75
C VAL A 165 -2.64 -17.53 -10.70
N PHE A 166 -1.97 -16.53 -10.14
CA PHE A 166 -1.19 -15.56 -10.90
C PHE A 166 0.29 -15.74 -10.58
N ASP A 167 1.11 -16.04 -11.60
CA ASP A 167 2.55 -16.22 -11.42
C ASP A 167 3.27 -14.86 -11.30
N MET A 168 3.68 -14.53 -10.09
CA MET A 168 4.41 -13.30 -9.78
C MET A 168 5.82 -13.27 -10.41
N GLU A 169 6.36 -14.41 -10.83
CA GLU A 169 7.64 -14.46 -11.52
C GLU A 169 7.62 -13.63 -12.81
N THR A 170 6.53 -13.72 -13.58
CA THR A 170 6.34 -12.95 -14.82
C THR A 170 6.43 -11.44 -14.56
N LEU A 171 5.86 -10.97 -13.45
CA LEU A 171 5.88 -9.56 -13.05
C LEU A 171 7.31 -9.11 -12.72
N PHE A 172 8.00 -9.85 -11.86
CA PHE A 172 9.35 -9.46 -11.46
C PHE A 172 10.36 -9.57 -12.60
N GLN A 173 10.22 -10.54 -13.51
CA GLN A 173 11.01 -10.62 -14.73
C GLN A 173 10.74 -9.44 -15.67
N ALA A 174 9.46 -9.04 -15.86
CA ALA A 174 9.10 -7.88 -16.67
C ALA A 174 9.70 -6.58 -16.10
N ILE A 175 9.73 -6.43 -14.78
CA ILE A 175 10.37 -5.29 -14.10
C ILE A 175 11.89 -5.35 -14.28
N GLN A 176 12.52 -6.45 -13.86
CA GLN A 176 13.98 -6.60 -13.83
C GLN A 176 14.60 -6.42 -15.23
N SER A 177 13.94 -6.89 -16.28
CA SER A 177 14.45 -6.79 -17.65
C SER A 177 14.42 -5.36 -18.24
N ARG A 178 13.73 -4.41 -17.59
CA ARG A 178 13.48 -3.07 -18.15
C ARG A 178 13.98 -1.93 -17.28
N ILE A 179 14.27 -2.16 -16.00
CA ILE A 179 14.76 -1.11 -15.11
C ILE A 179 16.28 -1.17 -14.92
N SER A 180 16.86 -0.02 -14.66
CA SER A 180 18.21 0.12 -14.11
C SER A 180 18.09 0.84 -12.77
N LEU A 181 18.69 0.29 -11.72
CA LEU A 181 18.74 0.94 -10.42
C LEU A 181 19.98 1.86 -10.35
N PRO A 182 19.88 3.03 -9.68
CA PRO A 182 21.06 3.84 -9.41
C PRO A 182 22.09 3.04 -8.61
N ASP A 183 23.35 3.19 -9.01
CA ASP A 183 24.50 2.66 -8.29
C ASP A 183 25.38 3.86 -7.88
N LEU A 184 25.40 4.15 -6.58
CA LEU A 184 26.11 5.31 -6.02
C LEU A 184 27.20 4.81 -5.07
N GLU A 185 28.42 5.31 -5.26
CA GLU A 185 29.54 5.02 -4.35
C GLU A 185 29.29 5.58 -2.93
N ASP A 186 28.67 6.77 -2.84
CA ASP A 186 28.31 7.41 -1.59
C ASP A 186 26.77 7.48 -1.45
N PRO A 187 26.16 6.64 -0.61
CA PRO A 187 24.71 6.61 -0.42
C PRO A 187 24.17 7.85 0.28
N SER A 188 25.01 8.71 0.87
CA SER A 188 24.60 9.97 1.48
C SER A 188 24.25 11.07 0.47
N LEU A 189 24.63 10.87 -0.80
CA LEU A 189 24.28 11.79 -1.89
C LEU A 189 22.86 11.52 -2.41
N PRO A 190 22.12 12.58 -2.82
CA PRO A 190 20.84 12.44 -3.50
C PRO A 190 20.97 11.54 -4.75
N PRO A 191 20.14 10.48 -4.89
CA PRO A 191 20.14 9.69 -6.10
C PRO A 191 19.59 10.49 -7.28
N PRO A 192 19.99 10.16 -8.52
CA PRO A 192 19.46 10.82 -9.72
C PRO A 192 17.97 10.51 -9.93
N TYR A 193 17.50 9.35 -9.46
CA TYR A 193 16.10 8.96 -9.41
C TYR A 193 15.92 7.77 -8.45
N VAL A 194 14.68 7.41 -8.15
CA VAL A 194 14.33 6.11 -7.55
C VAL A 194 13.37 5.35 -8.47
N VAL A 195 13.32 4.03 -8.34
CA VAL A 195 12.33 3.20 -9.03
C VAL A 195 11.28 2.74 -8.03
N ARG A 196 10.01 2.94 -8.36
CA ARG A 196 8.89 2.59 -7.51
C ARG A 196 7.86 1.81 -8.28
N VAL A 197 7.50 0.64 -7.80
CA VAL A 197 6.43 -0.19 -8.34
C VAL A 197 5.20 0.00 -7.46
N ILE A 198 4.03 0.20 -8.08
CA ILE A 198 2.73 0.21 -7.42
C ILE A 198 1.89 -0.89 -8.06
N LEU A 199 1.71 -2.00 -7.34
CA LEU A 199 0.87 -3.12 -7.72
C LEU A 199 -0.58 -2.87 -7.35
N MET A 200 -1.44 -2.70 -8.35
CA MET A 200 -2.89 -2.61 -8.18
C MET A 200 -3.51 -3.95 -8.52
N TYR A 201 -3.65 -4.82 -7.52
CA TYR A 201 -4.16 -6.18 -7.68
C TYR A 201 -5.65 -6.26 -7.39
N GLY A 202 -6.42 -6.90 -8.26
CA GLY A 202 -7.89 -6.86 -8.28
C GLY A 202 -8.59 -8.19 -8.03
N ARG A 203 -7.84 -9.30 -7.96
CA ARG A 203 -8.41 -10.65 -7.90
C ARG A 203 -8.63 -11.10 -6.46
N SER A 204 -9.80 -11.64 -6.17
CA SER A 204 -10.13 -12.26 -4.88
C SER A 204 -10.23 -13.77 -4.94
N LEU A 205 -10.22 -14.36 -6.14
CA LEU A 205 -10.25 -15.81 -6.35
C LEU A 205 -8.88 -16.37 -6.77
N CYS A 206 -8.08 -15.52 -7.41
CA CYS A 206 -6.77 -15.86 -7.96
C CYS A 206 -5.65 -15.51 -6.97
N THR A 207 -4.91 -16.52 -6.50
CA THR A 207 -3.82 -16.31 -5.54
C THR A 207 -2.52 -15.96 -6.27
N PRO A 208 -1.83 -14.88 -5.88
CA PRO A 208 -0.48 -14.63 -6.39
C PRO A 208 0.46 -15.71 -5.87
N VAL A 209 1.13 -16.43 -6.76
CA VAL A 209 2.12 -17.45 -6.41
C VAL A 209 3.51 -16.88 -6.62
N ILE A 210 4.35 -17.01 -5.60
CA ILE A 210 5.73 -16.54 -5.59
C ILE A 210 6.63 -17.76 -5.65
N SER A 211 7.19 -18.03 -6.82
CA SER A 211 8.22 -19.07 -6.97
C SER A 211 9.49 -18.68 -6.21
N THR A 212 10.38 -19.65 -5.93
CA THR A 212 11.70 -19.36 -5.36
C THR A 212 12.49 -18.36 -6.20
N GLN A 213 12.35 -18.44 -7.52
CA GLN A 213 13.00 -17.52 -8.45
C GLN A 213 12.38 -16.11 -8.38
N ALA A 214 11.05 -16.01 -8.31
CA ALA A 214 10.34 -14.75 -8.12
C ALA A 214 10.77 -14.05 -6.82
N HIS A 215 10.82 -14.81 -5.72
CA HIS A 215 11.28 -14.30 -4.43
C HIS A 215 12.73 -13.79 -4.50
N GLN A 216 13.65 -14.55 -5.09
CA GLN A 216 15.04 -14.13 -5.25
C GLN A 216 15.17 -12.86 -6.12
N THR A 217 14.40 -12.76 -7.21
CA THR A 217 14.40 -11.58 -8.08
C THR A 217 13.93 -10.35 -7.31
N LEU A 218 12.80 -10.43 -6.60
CA LEU A 218 12.32 -9.32 -5.79
C LEU A 218 13.30 -8.96 -4.67
N HIS A 219 13.82 -9.96 -3.94
CA HIS A 219 14.81 -9.75 -2.89
C HIS A 219 16.01 -8.96 -3.42
N ASN A 220 16.58 -9.35 -4.57
CA ASN A 220 17.69 -8.64 -5.19
C ASN A 220 17.37 -7.18 -5.55
N LEU A 221 16.13 -6.90 -5.96
CA LEU A 221 15.69 -5.53 -6.22
C LEU A 221 15.58 -4.72 -4.92
N LEU A 222 14.99 -5.31 -3.87
CA LEU A 222 14.79 -4.68 -2.56
C LEU A 222 16.09 -4.41 -1.80
N GLN A 223 17.18 -5.13 -2.11
CA GLN A 223 18.52 -4.82 -1.60
C GLN A 223 18.98 -3.40 -2.00
N SER A 224 18.50 -2.86 -3.12
CA SER A 224 18.77 -1.47 -3.47
C SER A 224 17.94 -0.51 -2.59
N PRO A 225 18.56 0.51 -1.97
CA PRO A 225 17.82 1.50 -1.20
C PRO A 225 17.02 2.46 -2.11
N TYR A 226 17.15 2.34 -3.43
CA TYR A 226 16.48 3.16 -4.44
C TYR A 226 15.35 2.43 -5.17
N PHE A 227 15.01 1.20 -4.75
CA PHE A 227 13.86 0.45 -5.23
C PHE A 227 12.78 0.33 -4.16
N PHE A 228 11.52 0.50 -4.56
CA PHE A 228 10.35 0.46 -3.69
C PHE A 228 9.22 -0.34 -4.34
N PHE A 229 8.52 -1.13 -3.55
CA PHE A 229 7.39 -1.95 -3.99
C PHE A 229 6.19 -1.67 -3.08
N ASP A 230 5.13 -1.11 -3.65
CA ASP A 230 3.87 -0.83 -2.96
C ASP A 230 2.76 -1.69 -3.55
N VAL A 231 1.75 -1.99 -2.73
CA VAL A 231 0.57 -2.75 -3.14
C VAL A 231 -0.70 -1.97 -2.74
N ILE A 232 -1.65 -1.93 -3.67
CA ILE A 232 -3.06 -1.63 -3.39
C ILE A 232 -3.87 -2.84 -3.83
N TYR A 233 -4.35 -3.59 -2.85
CA TYR A 233 -5.22 -4.73 -3.06
C TYR A 233 -6.69 -4.28 -3.07
N VAL A 234 -7.32 -4.28 -4.25
CA VAL A 234 -8.72 -3.89 -4.45
C VAL A 234 -9.57 -5.15 -4.53
N HIS A 235 -10.27 -5.50 -3.46
CA HIS A 235 -10.83 -6.85 -3.32
C HIS A 235 -12.32 -6.87 -3.00
N GLN A 236 -12.93 -8.03 -3.23
CA GLN A 236 -14.31 -8.32 -2.84
C GLN A 236 -14.48 -8.28 -1.32
N LEU A 237 -15.71 -8.12 -0.83
CA LEU A 237 -15.97 -8.36 0.60
C LEU A 237 -15.47 -9.77 0.97
N PRO A 238 -14.60 -9.90 1.99
CA PRO A 238 -14.12 -11.21 2.42
C PRO A 238 -15.28 -12.17 2.70
N SER A 239 -15.18 -13.40 2.21
CA SER A 239 -16.20 -14.44 2.39
C SER A 239 -15.56 -15.83 2.28
N GLU A 240 -16.28 -16.87 2.70
CA GLU A 240 -15.82 -18.26 2.58
C GLU A 240 -15.59 -18.71 1.12
N ASN A 241 -16.12 -17.96 0.14
CA ASN A 241 -16.01 -18.26 -1.28
C ASN A 241 -14.84 -17.54 -1.96
N ASN A 242 -14.05 -16.74 -1.22
CA ASN A 242 -12.91 -16.04 -1.78
C ASN A 242 -11.68 -16.15 -0.87
N LYS A 243 -10.54 -15.71 -1.39
CA LYS A 243 -9.22 -15.92 -0.80
C LYS A 243 -8.59 -14.61 -0.30
N CYS A 244 -9.40 -13.59 -0.03
CA CYS A 244 -8.93 -12.23 0.25
C CYS A 244 -7.86 -12.17 1.36
N GLU A 245 -8.08 -12.87 2.47
CA GLU A 245 -7.13 -12.92 3.60
C GLU A 245 -5.78 -13.50 3.16
N SER A 246 -5.78 -14.73 2.62
CA SER A 246 -4.54 -15.38 2.15
C SER A 246 -3.80 -14.60 1.06
N ILE A 247 -4.53 -13.89 0.19
CA ILE A 247 -3.94 -13.04 -0.85
C ILE A 247 -3.25 -11.83 -0.21
N TYR A 248 -3.90 -11.19 0.76
CA TYR A 248 -3.32 -10.06 1.47
C TYR A 248 -2.10 -10.46 2.32
N ASP A 249 -2.16 -11.61 2.98
CA ASP A 249 -1.03 -12.18 3.72
C ASP A 249 0.17 -12.39 2.79
N THR A 250 -0.08 -12.93 1.58
CA THR A 250 0.96 -13.09 0.56
C THR A 250 1.63 -11.76 0.21
N PHE A 251 0.88 -10.66 0.12
CA PHE A 251 1.47 -9.34 -0.12
C PHE A 251 2.28 -8.81 1.07
N CYS A 252 1.85 -9.09 2.29
CA CYS A 252 2.60 -8.70 3.49
C CYS A 252 3.94 -9.45 3.59
N GLU A 253 3.96 -10.72 3.17
CA GLU A 253 5.19 -11.53 3.10
C GLU A 253 6.19 -11.01 2.06
N LEU A 254 5.78 -10.21 1.08
CA LEU A 254 6.68 -9.62 0.08
C LEU A 254 7.50 -8.44 0.61
N ASP A 255 7.16 -7.87 1.76
CA ASP A 255 7.79 -6.65 2.33
C ASP A 255 8.29 -6.89 3.77
N GLU A 256 9.26 -7.78 3.90
CA GLU A 256 9.85 -8.18 5.20
C GLU A 256 10.40 -6.98 6.01
N ASP A 257 10.92 -5.95 5.33
CA ASP A 257 11.52 -4.76 5.95
C ASP A 257 10.49 -3.64 6.28
N GLU A 258 9.23 -3.81 5.90
CA GLU A 258 8.14 -2.82 6.00
C GLU A 258 8.49 -1.47 5.35
N VAL A 259 9.13 -1.48 4.17
CA VAL A 259 9.49 -0.27 3.43
C VAL A 259 8.38 0.09 2.44
N GLY A 260 7.76 -0.92 1.86
CA GLY A 260 6.58 -0.81 1.03
C GLY A 260 5.36 -0.37 1.82
N TYR A 261 4.34 0.05 1.08
CA TYR A 261 3.00 0.23 1.63
C TYR A 261 2.11 -0.91 1.10
N MET A 262 1.64 -1.77 2.01
CA MET A 262 0.69 -2.85 1.72
C MET A 262 -0.70 -2.39 2.13
N LEU A 263 -1.48 -1.89 1.17
CA LEU A 263 -2.80 -1.28 1.40
C LEU A 263 -3.89 -2.20 0.84
N GLU A 264 -4.97 -2.41 1.59
CA GLU A 264 -6.18 -3.08 1.10
C GLU A 264 -7.37 -2.13 1.04
N VAL A 265 -8.28 -2.40 0.10
CA VAL A 265 -9.61 -1.80 0.09
C VAL A 265 -10.69 -2.77 -0.40
N SER A 266 -11.61 -3.09 0.52
CA SER A 266 -12.88 -3.76 0.24
C SER A 266 -13.88 -2.87 -0.54
N ARG A 267 -13.60 -2.56 -1.81
CA ARG A 267 -14.51 -1.85 -2.74
C ARG A 267 -15.16 -0.57 -2.17
N SER A 268 -14.43 0.15 -1.32
CA SER A 268 -14.81 1.47 -0.80
C SER A 268 -14.18 2.56 -1.66
N THR A 269 -15.00 3.36 -2.35
CA THR A 269 -14.50 4.41 -3.24
C THR A 269 -13.62 5.40 -2.48
N THR A 270 -14.09 5.89 -1.33
CA THR A 270 -13.36 6.86 -0.52
C THR A 270 -12.01 6.31 -0.09
N ARG A 271 -11.98 5.08 0.46
CA ARG A 271 -10.71 4.47 0.89
C ARG A 271 -9.73 4.25 -0.27
N LEU A 272 -10.21 3.87 -1.45
CA LEU A 272 -9.33 3.74 -2.62
C LEU A 272 -8.67 5.08 -2.97
N PHE A 273 -9.42 6.18 -2.98
CA PHE A 273 -8.85 7.50 -3.23
C PHE A 273 -7.93 7.97 -2.10
N ASP A 274 -8.26 7.67 -0.84
CA ASP A 274 -7.42 7.98 0.32
C ASP A 274 -6.08 7.22 0.27
N HIS A 275 -6.11 5.93 -0.11
CA HIS A 275 -4.92 5.10 -0.30
C HIS A 275 -4.06 5.60 -1.46
N MET A 276 -4.68 5.95 -2.60
CA MET A 276 -3.96 6.53 -3.72
C MET A 276 -3.37 7.91 -3.39
N ALA A 277 -4.04 8.71 -2.55
CA ALA A 277 -3.50 9.97 -2.03
C ALA A 277 -2.33 9.72 -1.06
N THR A 278 -2.43 8.71 -0.20
CA THR A 278 -1.35 8.26 0.69
C THR A 278 -0.09 7.91 -0.10
N LEU A 279 -0.24 7.22 -1.23
CA LEU A 279 0.87 6.88 -2.11
C LEU A 279 1.52 8.10 -2.79
N LEU A 280 0.94 9.32 -2.76
CA LEU A 280 1.59 10.51 -3.33
C LEU A 280 2.94 10.83 -2.67
N ALA A 281 3.09 10.46 -1.39
CA ALA A 281 4.30 10.69 -0.62
C ALA A 281 5.51 10.03 -1.30
N HIS A 282 6.60 10.79 -1.45
CA HIS A 282 7.84 10.31 -2.06
C HIS A 282 8.43 9.18 -1.18
N PRO A 283 8.87 8.05 -1.76
CA PRO A 283 9.31 6.88 -0.99
C PRO A 283 10.52 7.16 -0.08
N LEU A 284 11.44 8.06 -0.47
CA LEU A 284 12.56 8.49 0.39
C LEU A 284 12.15 9.42 1.54
N GLN A 285 10.95 9.98 1.51
CA GLN A 285 10.52 11.01 2.46
C GLN A 285 9.38 10.54 3.36
N ARG A 286 8.59 9.56 2.93
CA ARG A 286 7.49 9.01 3.71
C ARG A 286 8.01 8.20 4.92
N PRO A 287 7.31 8.22 6.05
CA PRO A 287 7.60 7.30 7.16
C PRO A 287 7.16 5.87 6.79
N LYS A 288 7.34 4.91 7.71
CA LYS A 288 6.74 3.58 7.57
C LYS A 288 5.21 3.69 7.56
N GLN A 289 4.52 2.75 6.90
CA GLN A 289 3.06 2.75 6.83
C GLN A 289 2.40 2.86 8.21
N ARG A 290 2.86 2.08 9.18
CA ARG A 290 2.35 2.07 10.57
C ARG A 290 2.53 3.38 11.34
N ASP A 291 3.47 4.22 10.90
CA ASP A 291 3.80 5.50 11.54
C ASP A 291 3.09 6.69 10.86
N THR A 292 2.19 6.42 9.90
CA THR A 292 1.42 7.47 9.22
C THR A 292 0.20 7.93 10.02
N SER A 293 -0.02 9.24 10.08
CA SER A 293 -1.28 9.83 10.54
C SER A 293 -1.62 11.03 9.67
N TYR A 294 -2.85 11.05 9.15
CA TYR A 294 -3.38 12.12 8.30
C TYR A 294 -4.33 13.06 9.06
N VAL A 295 -4.55 12.79 10.35
CA VAL A 295 -5.32 13.66 11.24
C VAL A 295 -4.34 14.51 12.05
N LEU A 296 -4.37 15.82 11.82
CA LEU A 296 -3.60 16.76 12.62
C LEU A 296 -4.23 16.86 14.01
N THR A 297 -3.59 16.25 15.01
CA THR A 297 -3.98 16.41 16.41
C THR A 297 -3.43 17.73 16.95
N PRO A 298 -4.21 18.52 17.69
CA PRO A 298 -3.68 19.66 18.43
C PRO A 298 -2.55 19.19 19.33
N ARG A 299 -1.46 19.96 19.38
CA ARG A 299 -0.37 19.68 20.33
C ARG A 299 -0.95 19.84 21.73
N GLU A 300 -0.83 18.81 22.57
CA GLU A 300 -1.20 18.94 23.99
C GLU A 300 -0.40 20.12 24.55
N SER A 301 -1.11 21.17 24.97
CA SER A 301 -0.50 22.27 25.70
C SER A 301 -0.04 21.71 27.03
N ASP A 302 1.23 21.90 27.37
CA ASP A 302 1.80 21.64 28.69
C ASP A 302 1.12 22.55 29.75
N GLU A 303 -0.18 22.36 29.99
CA GLU A 303 -0.92 22.92 31.11
C GLU A 303 -0.89 21.91 32.25
N ASN A 304 0.27 21.80 32.89
CA ASN A 304 0.45 21.51 34.33
C ASN A 304 1.95 21.37 34.63
N GLN A 305 2.63 22.51 34.83
CA GLN A 305 3.76 22.62 35.74
C GLN A 305 3.42 23.63 36.81
#